data_AF-A0A060C9V5-F1
#
_entry.id   AF-A0A060C9V5-F1
#
_cell.length_a   1.000
_cell.length_b   1.000
_cell.length_c   1.000
_cell.angle_alpha   90.00
_cell.angle_beta   90.00
_cell.angle_gamma   90.00
#
_symmetry.space_group_name_H-M   'P 1'
#
loop_
_entity.id
_entity.type
_entity.pdbx_description
1 polymer ?
#
loop_
_entity_poly.entity_id
_entity_poly.type
_entity_poly.pdbx_seq_one_letter_code
_entity_poly.pdbx_strand_id
1 'polypeptide(L)'
;MIPSSGVLMGVNLDWDAESLAEHRENLGHAPAVTVQFTDLPYDDDTWSHTEQAVEQVRDNGGVLLLTLEPHGGLDAVSDAVIDRLVADLHGLNQSGVPVVVRFAHEMNGSWYAWGQRPAQYREVFRRLARAVHERAPGSA
;
A
#
# COMPACT_ATOMS: atom_id res chain seq x y z
N MET A 1 -1.01 12.43 10.64
CA MET A 1 -1.66 12.46 11.96
C MET A 1 -3.08 11.94 11.80
N ILE A 2 -3.46 10.86 12.50
CA ILE A 2 -4.86 10.39 12.54
C ILE A 2 -5.61 11.25 13.56
N PRO A 3 -6.75 11.88 13.21
CA PRO A 3 -7.46 12.77 14.12
C PRO A 3 -8.09 11.98 15.29
N SER A 4 -8.11 12.58 16.48
CA SER A 4 -8.75 12.00 17.68
C SER A 4 -10.28 11.95 17.60
N SER A 5 -10.87 12.61 16.61
CA SER A 5 -12.31 12.65 16.32
C SER A 5 -12.53 12.97 14.84
N GLY A 6 -13.57 12.40 14.21
CA GLY A 6 -13.89 12.59 12.80
C GLY A 6 -13.47 11.42 11.93
N VAL A 7 -13.45 11.62 10.61
CA VAL A 7 -13.08 10.62 9.61
C VAL A 7 -12.02 11.18 8.67
N LEU A 8 -11.10 10.34 8.23
CA LEU A 8 -10.19 10.66 7.12
C LEU A 8 -10.89 10.31 5.81
N MET A 9 -10.98 11.28 4.92
CA MET A 9 -11.45 11.05 3.56
C MET A 9 -10.26 10.83 2.64
N GLY A 10 -10.36 9.81 1.80
CA GLY A 10 -9.31 9.44 0.86
C GLY A 10 -9.86 9.14 -0.52
N VAL A 11 -8.95 8.91 -1.47
CA VAL A 11 -9.26 8.69 -2.87
C VAL A 11 -8.45 7.54 -3.45
N ASN A 12 -9.10 6.74 -4.29
CA ASN A 12 -8.43 5.86 -5.24
C ASN A 12 -8.51 6.53 -6.61
N LEU A 13 -7.40 7.12 -7.06
CA LEU A 13 -7.34 7.86 -8.30
C LEU A 13 -7.12 6.93 -9.49
N ASP A 14 -7.63 7.36 -10.63
CA ASP A 14 -7.13 6.89 -11.91
C ASP A 14 -5.88 7.73 -12.27
N TRP A 15 -4.71 7.19 -11.95
CA TRP A 15 -3.42 7.89 -12.07
C TRP A 15 -3.08 8.31 -13.51
N ASP A 16 -3.66 7.64 -14.50
CA ASP A 16 -3.48 7.98 -15.92
C ASP A 16 -4.34 9.17 -16.35
N ALA A 17 -5.38 9.50 -15.57
CA ALA A 17 -6.37 10.51 -15.91
C ALA A 17 -6.31 11.78 -15.03
N GLU A 18 -5.92 11.67 -13.76
CA GLU A 18 -5.89 12.79 -12.81
C GLU A 18 -4.72 12.67 -11.83
N SER A 19 -3.91 13.72 -11.72
CA SER A 19 -2.89 13.85 -10.67
C SER A 19 -3.50 14.23 -9.32
N LEU A 20 -2.79 13.95 -8.22
CA LEU A 20 -3.24 14.39 -6.89
C LEU A 20 -3.38 15.92 -6.79
N ALA A 21 -2.55 16.66 -7.53
CA ALA A 21 -2.60 18.12 -7.55
C ALA A 21 -3.90 18.63 -8.19
N GLU A 22 -4.26 18.08 -9.34
CA GLU A 22 -5.52 18.39 -10.04
C GLU A 22 -6.73 17.99 -9.20
N HIS A 23 -6.70 16.80 -8.60
CA HIS A 23 -7.77 16.34 -7.72
C HIS A 23 -8.02 17.30 -6.54
N ARG A 24 -6.95 17.77 -5.90
CA ARG A 24 -7.00 18.75 -4.81
C ARG A 24 -7.59 20.08 -5.27
N GLU A 25 -7.21 20.55 -6.46
CA GLU A 25 -7.75 21.78 -7.04
C GLU A 25 -9.25 21.65 -7.35
N ASN A 26 -9.65 20.53 -7.94
CA ASN A 26 -11.04 20.25 -8.31
C ASN A 26 -11.97 20.13 -7.11
N LEU A 27 -11.53 19.46 -6.03
CA LEU A 27 -12.33 19.31 -4.81
C LEU A 27 -12.18 20.47 -3.81
N GLY A 28 -11.20 21.35 -4.02
CA GLY A 28 -10.84 22.42 -3.09
C GLY A 28 -10.19 21.94 -1.78
N HIS A 29 -9.90 20.64 -1.66
CA HIS A 29 -9.30 20.01 -0.49
C HIS A 29 -8.38 18.85 -0.91
N ALA A 30 -7.27 18.71 -0.20
CA ALA A 30 -6.35 17.58 -0.38
C ALA A 30 -6.94 16.30 0.27
N PRO A 31 -6.91 15.14 -0.40
CA PRO A 31 -7.30 13.88 0.24
C PRO A 31 -6.31 13.56 1.37
N ALA A 32 -6.81 13.04 2.48
CA ALA A 32 -5.95 12.67 3.61
C ALA A 32 -5.27 11.31 3.41
N VAL A 33 -5.86 10.45 2.58
CA VAL A 33 -5.36 9.12 2.24
C VAL A 33 -5.46 8.93 0.74
N THR A 34 -4.39 8.47 0.11
CA THR A 34 -4.39 8.13 -1.32
C THR A 34 -4.07 6.66 -1.50
N VAL A 35 -4.82 5.98 -2.36
CA VAL A 35 -4.65 4.54 -2.60
C VAL A 35 -3.68 4.30 -3.75
N GLN A 36 -2.77 3.35 -3.57
CA GLN A 36 -1.98 2.75 -4.63
C GLN A 36 -2.13 1.23 -4.58
N PHE A 37 -2.15 0.59 -5.75
CA PHE A 37 -2.11 -0.87 -5.88
C PHE A 37 -0.77 -1.30 -6.45
N THR A 38 -0.26 -2.45 -6.03
CA THR A 38 0.95 -3.05 -6.59
C THR A 38 0.88 -4.57 -6.45
N ASP A 39 1.43 -5.27 -7.44
CA ASP A 39 1.57 -6.72 -7.42
C ASP A 39 2.47 -7.17 -6.27
N LEU A 40 2.34 -8.41 -5.80
CA LEU A 40 3.29 -8.98 -4.84
C LEU A 40 3.57 -10.47 -5.16
N PRO A 41 4.77 -10.83 -5.66
CA PRO A 41 5.93 -9.97 -5.92
C PRO A 41 5.73 -9.01 -7.10
N TYR A 42 6.47 -7.90 -7.05
CA TYR A 42 6.58 -6.89 -8.11
C TYR A 42 8.00 -6.89 -8.71
N ASP A 43 8.15 -6.35 -9.91
CA ASP A 43 9.44 -5.96 -10.50
C ASP A 43 9.74 -4.46 -10.28
N ASP A 44 10.92 -4.01 -10.71
CA ASP A 44 11.36 -2.62 -10.51
C ASP A 44 10.47 -1.62 -11.28
N ASP A 45 9.99 -1.98 -12.48
CA ASP A 45 9.10 -1.13 -13.27
C ASP A 45 7.75 -0.94 -12.56
N THR A 46 7.16 -2.02 -12.05
CA THR A 46 5.91 -1.97 -11.26
C THR A 46 6.09 -1.19 -9.96
N TRP A 47 7.24 -1.35 -9.29
CA TRP A 47 7.54 -0.61 -8.07
C TRP A 47 7.72 0.88 -8.31
N SER A 48 8.29 1.28 -9.45
CA SER A 48 8.50 2.69 -9.80
C SER A 48 7.20 3.51 -9.81
N HIS A 49 6.06 2.90 -10.14
CA HIS A 49 4.74 3.54 -10.03
C HIS A 49 4.36 3.84 -8.58
N THR A 50 4.73 2.96 -7.65
CA THR A 50 4.52 3.19 -6.21
C THR A 50 5.40 4.33 -5.70
N GLU A 51 6.64 4.42 -6.18
CA GLU A 51 7.54 5.54 -5.85
C GLU A 51 6.97 6.88 -6.36
N GLN A 52 6.46 6.92 -7.59
CA GLN A 52 5.79 8.11 -8.15
C GLN A 52 4.54 8.51 -7.35
N ALA A 53 3.73 7.54 -6.91
CA ALA A 53 2.58 7.81 -6.05
C ALA A 53 3.02 8.40 -4.70
N VAL A 54 4.12 7.90 -4.12
CA VAL A 54 4.71 8.44 -2.88
C VAL A 54 5.20 9.87 -3.08
N GLU A 55 5.83 10.20 -4.20
CA GLU A 55 6.25 11.56 -4.50
C GLU A 55 5.06 12.53 -4.52
N GLN A 56 3.97 12.14 -5.18
CA GLN A 56 2.75 12.96 -5.19
C GLN A 56 2.11 13.09 -3.80
N VAL A 57 2.08 12.01 -3.00
CA VAL A 57 1.57 12.06 -1.62
C VAL A 57 2.44 12.95 -0.74
N ARG A 58 3.77 12.95 -0.93
CA ARG A 58 4.69 13.83 -0.21
C ARG A 58 4.40 15.28 -0.50
N ASP A 59 4.22 15.62 -1.78
CA ASP A 59 4.01 17.01 -2.21
C ASP A 59 2.62 17.52 -1.84
N ASN A 60 1.61 16.64 -1.84
CA ASN A 60 0.25 16.93 -1.38
C ASN A 60 0.13 16.97 0.16
N GLY A 61 0.95 16.18 0.85
CA GLY A 61 0.77 15.81 2.25
C GLY A 61 -0.34 14.76 2.42
N GLY A 62 -0.14 13.79 3.32
CA GLY A 62 -1.12 12.74 3.57
C GLY A 62 -0.49 11.41 3.95
N VAL A 63 -1.22 10.34 3.68
CA VAL A 63 -0.82 8.94 3.93
C VAL A 63 -1.07 8.14 2.65
N LEU A 64 -0.15 7.25 2.30
CA LEU A 64 -0.37 6.27 1.25
C LEU A 64 -1.06 5.03 1.82
N LEU A 65 -2.17 4.59 1.25
CA LEU A 65 -2.73 3.25 1.45
C LEU A 65 -2.23 2.35 0.33
N LEU A 66 -1.18 1.56 0.60
CA LEU A 66 -0.60 0.65 -0.37
C LEU A 66 -1.29 -0.72 -0.30
N THR A 67 -1.97 -1.09 -1.36
CA THR A 67 -2.62 -2.41 -1.50
C THR A 67 -1.68 -3.37 -2.21
N LEU A 68 -1.40 -4.49 -1.56
CA LEU A 68 -0.49 -5.53 -2.07
C LEU A 68 -1.31 -6.70 -2.62
N GLU A 69 -1.11 -7.03 -3.89
CA GLU A 69 -1.92 -7.99 -4.62
C GLU A 69 -1.12 -9.23 -5.05
N PRO A 70 -1.17 -10.33 -4.28
CA PRO A 70 -0.42 -11.52 -4.63
C PRO A 70 -1.11 -12.35 -5.71
N HIS A 71 -1.15 -11.86 -6.95
CA HIS A 71 -1.82 -12.53 -8.08
C HIS A 71 -1.29 -13.94 -8.36
N GLY A 72 -0.05 -14.24 -7.98
CA GLY A 72 0.52 -15.60 -7.97
C GLY A 72 0.00 -16.51 -6.84
N GLY A 73 -0.93 -16.02 -6.00
CA GLY A 73 -1.42 -16.69 -4.79
C GLY A 73 -0.52 -16.45 -3.57
N LEU A 74 -1.00 -16.90 -2.41
CA LEU A 74 -0.28 -16.70 -1.13
C LEU A 74 1.08 -17.43 -1.07
N ASP A 75 1.27 -18.49 -1.86
CA ASP A 75 2.53 -19.23 -1.94
C ASP A 75 3.65 -18.43 -2.65
N ALA A 76 3.28 -17.43 -3.46
CA ALA A 76 4.25 -16.53 -4.09
C ALA A 76 4.89 -15.55 -3.09
N VAL A 77 4.31 -15.39 -1.90
CA VAL A 77 4.79 -14.48 -0.84
C VAL A 77 5.82 -15.20 0.05
N SER A 78 6.99 -15.45 -0.54
CA SER A 78 8.15 -16.04 0.13
C SER A 78 8.82 -15.04 1.09
N ASP A 79 9.72 -15.53 1.94
CA ASP A 79 10.49 -14.66 2.85
C ASP A 79 11.35 -13.65 2.08
N ALA A 80 11.90 -14.02 0.91
CA ALA A 80 12.65 -13.10 0.05
C ALA A 80 11.77 -11.98 -0.51
N VAL A 81 10.51 -12.27 -0.83
CA VAL A 81 9.53 -11.26 -1.27
C VAL A 81 9.18 -10.32 -0.12
N ILE A 82 8.98 -10.85 1.08
CA ILE A 82 8.74 -10.04 2.28
C ILE A 82 9.98 -9.16 2.58
N ASP A 83 11.19 -9.71 2.46
CA ASP A 83 12.44 -8.99 2.70
C ASP A 83 12.64 -7.82 1.74
N ARG A 84 12.31 -8.01 0.46
CA ARG A 84 12.30 -6.93 -0.54
C ARG A 84 11.25 -5.88 -0.20
N LEU A 85 10.01 -6.30 0.06
CA LEU A 85 8.92 -5.39 0.43
C LEU A 85 9.27 -4.49 1.60
N VAL A 86 9.81 -5.03 2.70
CA VAL A 86 10.12 -4.21 3.87
C VAL A 86 11.33 -3.31 3.66
N ALA A 87 12.28 -3.70 2.81
CA ALA A 87 13.40 -2.83 2.42
C ALA A 87 12.90 -1.63 1.61
N ASP A 88 12.00 -1.86 0.67
CA ASP A 88 11.46 -0.79 -0.16
C ASP A 88 10.50 0.11 0.63
N LEU A 89 9.61 -0.46 1.47
CA LEU A 89 8.77 0.31 2.39
C LEU A 89 9.60 1.19 3.31
N HIS A 90 10.74 0.68 3.81
CA HIS A 90 11.66 1.47 4.61
C HIS A 90 12.24 2.65 3.80
N GLY A 91 12.57 2.43 2.52
CA GLY A 91 12.96 3.48 1.58
C GLY A 91 11.87 4.54 1.39
N LEU A 92 10.62 4.12 1.18
CA LEU A 92 9.47 5.04 1.08
C LEU A 92 9.29 5.85 2.37
N ASN A 93 9.43 5.22 3.55
CA ASN A 93 9.31 5.91 4.83
C ASN A 93 10.39 7.00 5.02
N GLN A 94 11.60 6.82 4.47
CA GLN A 94 12.65 7.85 4.51
C GLN A 94 12.29 9.10 3.70
N SER A 95 11.33 9.03 2.78
CA SER A 95 10.80 10.20 2.06
C SER A 95 9.84 11.05 2.91
N GLY A 96 9.50 10.61 4.13
CA GLY A 96 8.58 11.29 5.05
C GLY A 96 7.11 10.93 4.86
N VAL A 97 6.79 10.02 3.94
CA VAL A 97 5.42 9.55 3.69
C VAL A 97 5.09 8.32 4.55
N PRO A 98 4.08 8.40 5.43
CA PRO A 98 3.56 7.23 6.13
C PRO A 98 2.82 6.30 5.15
N VAL A 99 2.96 4.99 5.35
CA VAL A 99 2.30 3.97 4.52
C VAL A 99 1.38 3.11 5.39
N VAL A 100 0.13 2.94 4.98
CA VAL A 100 -0.77 1.90 5.51
C VAL A 100 -0.74 0.74 4.52
N VAL A 101 -0.36 -0.44 4.99
CA VAL A 101 -0.24 -1.65 4.16
C VAL A 101 -1.55 -2.44 4.20
N ARG A 102 -2.19 -2.58 3.03
CA ARG A 102 -3.40 -3.39 2.84
C ARG A 102 -3.07 -4.66 2.08
N PHE A 103 -2.67 -5.70 2.80
CA PHE A 103 -2.26 -6.97 2.20
C PHE A 103 -3.46 -7.86 1.79
N ALA A 104 -3.44 -8.35 0.54
CA ALA A 104 -4.32 -9.38 0.02
C ALA A 104 -5.80 -9.12 0.35
N HIS A 105 -6.28 -7.96 -0.11
CA HIS A 105 -7.64 -7.47 0.17
C HIS A 105 -8.72 -8.43 -0.33
N GLU A 106 -9.92 -8.37 0.27
CA GLU A 106 -11.10 -9.15 -0.16
C GLU A 106 -10.89 -10.68 -0.18
N MET A 107 -10.02 -11.19 0.68
CA MET A 107 -9.71 -12.63 0.81
C MET A 107 -10.92 -13.53 1.14
N ASN A 108 -12.04 -12.96 1.56
CA ASN A 108 -13.30 -13.67 1.78
C ASN A 108 -14.13 -13.82 0.48
N GLY A 109 -13.68 -13.25 -0.63
CA GLY A 109 -14.21 -13.47 -1.98
C GLY A 109 -13.61 -14.72 -2.64
N SER A 110 -14.10 -15.04 -3.83
CA SER A 110 -13.62 -16.17 -4.66
C SER A 110 -13.02 -15.73 -5.99
N TRP A 111 -12.82 -14.42 -6.19
CA TRP A 111 -12.35 -13.83 -7.45
C TRP A 111 -10.82 -13.66 -7.53
N TYR A 112 -10.12 -13.67 -6.39
CA TYR A 112 -8.66 -13.59 -6.36
C TYR A 112 -7.99 -14.92 -6.03
N ALA A 113 -6.76 -15.12 -6.50
CA ALA A 113 -5.96 -16.33 -6.25
C ALA A 113 -5.67 -16.57 -4.76
N TRP A 114 -5.73 -15.52 -3.93
CA TRP A 114 -5.59 -15.58 -2.47
C TRP A 114 -6.91 -15.77 -1.70
N GLY A 115 -8.05 -15.78 -2.40
CA GLY A 115 -9.39 -15.88 -1.80
C GLY A 115 -9.70 -17.27 -1.25
N GLN A 116 -10.56 -17.36 -0.23
CA GLN A 116 -11.01 -18.63 0.39
C GLN A 116 -9.88 -19.49 1.00
N ARG A 117 -8.75 -18.90 1.39
CA ARG A 117 -7.60 -19.59 2.01
C ARG A 117 -7.31 -19.11 3.44
N PRO A 118 -8.25 -19.20 4.40
CA PRO A 118 -8.14 -18.51 5.71
C PRO A 118 -6.95 -18.95 6.57
N ALA A 119 -6.58 -20.24 6.54
CA ALA A 119 -5.44 -20.74 7.32
C ALA A 119 -4.12 -20.16 6.79
N GLN A 120 -3.89 -20.28 5.49
CA GLN A 120 -2.71 -19.76 4.81
C GLN A 120 -2.63 -18.23 4.85
N TYR A 121 -3.76 -17.55 4.68
CA TYR A 121 -3.83 -16.08 4.80
C TYR A 121 -3.30 -15.62 6.16
N ARG A 122 -3.77 -16.22 7.26
CA ARG A 122 -3.30 -15.85 8.62
C ARG A 122 -1.81 -16.10 8.82
N GLU A 123 -1.27 -17.16 8.22
CA GLU A 123 0.14 -17.46 8.30
C GLU A 123 0.98 -16.40 7.58
N VAL A 124 0.68 -16.13 6.31
CA VAL A 124 1.40 -15.15 5.50
C VAL A 124 1.24 -13.73 6.07
N PHE A 125 0.01 -13.36 6.45
CA PHE A 125 -0.28 -12.06 7.06
C PHE A 125 0.58 -11.83 8.31
N ARG A 126 0.71 -12.82 9.20
CA ARG A 126 1.52 -12.68 10.42
C ARG A 126 3.01 -12.53 10.13
N ARG A 127 3.53 -13.25 9.12
CA ARG A 127 4.94 -13.11 8.69
C ARG A 127 5.19 -11.71 8.14
N LEU A 128 4.37 -11.27 7.19
CA LEU A 128 4.47 -9.95 6.57
C LEU A 128 4.30 -8.82 7.60
N ALA A 129 3.25 -8.85 8.42
CA ALA A 129 2.99 -7.83 9.42
C ALA A 129 4.12 -7.73 10.47
N ARG A 130 4.70 -8.87 10.88
CA ARG A 130 5.87 -8.86 11.77
C ARG A 130 7.03 -8.13 11.12
N ALA A 131 7.38 -8.51 9.88
CA ALA A 131 8.51 -7.92 9.17
C ALA A 131 8.31 -6.41 8.93
N VAL A 132 7.09 -5.99 8.56
CA VAL A 132 6.74 -4.56 8.38
C VAL A 132 6.97 -3.80 9.68
N HIS A 133 6.41 -4.25 10.80
CA HIS A 133 6.59 -3.58 12.09
C HIS A 133 8.05 -3.55 12.56
N GLU A 134 8.83 -4.58 12.27
CA GLU A 134 10.23 -4.68 12.69
C GLU A 134 11.18 -3.80 11.86
N ARG A 135 10.93 -3.67 10.55
CA ARG A 135 11.91 -3.13 9.58
C ARG A 135 11.44 -1.89 8.81
N ALA A 136 10.15 -1.62 8.78
CA ALA A 136 9.56 -0.45 8.13
C ALA A 136 8.62 0.29 9.09
N PRO A 137 9.12 0.89 10.19
CA PRO A 137 8.29 1.43 11.28
C PRO A 137 7.46 2.67 10.91
N GLY A 138 7.69 3.28 9.74
CA GLY A 138 6.79 4.29 9.17
C GLY A 138 5.61 3.69 8.40
N SER A 139 5.53 2.36 8.40
CA SER A 139 4.49 1.56 7.78
C SER A 139 3.75 0.71 8.81
N ALA A 140 2.45 0.53 8.64
CA ALA A 140 1.59 -0.25 9.54
C ALA A 140 0.52 -1.04 8.78
#